data_AF-A0A219B0M2-F1
#
_entry.id   AF-A0A219B0M2-F1
#
_cell.length_a   1.000
_cell.length_b   1.000
_cell.length_c   1.000
_cell.angle_alpha   90.00
_cell.angle_beta   90.00
_cell.angle_gamma   90.00
#
_symmetry.space_group_name_H-M   'P 1'
#
loop_
_entity.id
_entity.type
_entity.pdbx_description
1 polymer ?
#
loop_
_entity_poly.entity_id
_entity_poly.type
_entity_poly.pdbx_seq_one_letter_code
_entity_poly.pdbx_strand_id
1 'polypeptide(L)'
;MGLRQISGWVAFIAAGSLSTVTSAACWEAREIASAEVRYYQSMLMVGTLKCRTGDRYIEEDYNRFVDQAREVLDDHNRTIRDRFLRDYGLYDGEDMYDRFTTRLANDFAAGADRQGFCRELAALLRISASSHPQDVAVLAQAVVDDLPLRDPLCRDEGRHAYREASACFEPAPPRAAPPQPAAPAPVSADKPETDTMSGPAAPLDREAAMDRALKALTAAAEALRAVPPAPPASEAPVRSEDGDPPAREPAREIVMIDGIPTDQRPIVGAAN
;
A
#
# COMPACT_ATOMS: atom_id res chain seq x y z
N MET A 1 62.73 -45.67 -41.12
CA MET A 1 61.41 -46.33 -41.01
C MET A 1 61.16 -46.59 -39.52
N GLY A 2 60.14 -46.12 -38.83
CA GLY A 2 59.03 -45.24 -39.15
C GLY A 2 58.47 -44.68 -37.83
N LEU A 3 58.11 -43.39 -37.84
CA LEU A 3 57.42 -42.69 -36.77
C LEU A 3 56.01 -43.30 -36.60
N ARG A 4 55.61 -43.63 -35.37
CA ARG A 4 54.21 -43.93 -35.04
C ARG A 4 53.56 -42.68 -34.45
N GLN A 5 52.61 -42.14 -35.21
CA GLN A 5 51.67 -41.09 -34.85
C GLN A 5 51.01 -41.38 -33.49
N ILE A 6 51.08 -40.41 -32.59
CA ILE A 6 50.25 -40.35 -31.38
C ILE A 6 49.07 -39.44 -31.77
N SER A 7 47.99 -40.07 -32.24
CA SER A 7 46.74 -39.38 -32.56
C SER A 7 46.12 -38.84 -31.27
N GLY A 8 45.98 -37.51 -31.23
CA GLY A 8 45.50 -36.77 -30.09
C GLY A 8 44.02 -36.96 -29.80
N TRP A 9 43.70 -36.80 -28.53
CA TRP A 9 42.39 -36.41 -28.04
C TRP A 9 42.62 -35.36 -26.94
N VAL A 10 42.63 -34.08 -27.34
CA VAL A 10 42.47 -32.99 -26.38
C VAL A 10 40.98 -32.93 -26.07
N ALA A 11 40.59 -33.47 -24.92
CA ALA A 11 39.25 -33.30 -24.38
C ALA A 11 39.09 -31.82 -23.97
N PHE A 12 38.44 -31.03 -24.82
CA PHE A 12 37.91 -29.73 -24.44
C PHE A 12 36.79 -29.95 -23.41
N ILE A 13 37.10 -29.82 -22.13
CA ILE A 13 36.08 -29.65 -21.09
C ILE A 13 35.49 -28.27 -21.30
N ALA A 14 34.32 -28.21 -21.93
CA ALA A 14 33.50 -27.01 -21.98
C ALA A 14 33.09 -26.67 -20.53
N ALA A 15 33.77 -25.71 -19.92
CA ALA A 15 33.33 -25.09 -18.69
C ALA A 15 32.00 -24.38 -18.99
N GLY A 16 30.90 -25.03 -18.61
CA GLY A 16 29.58 -24.42 -18.68
C GLY A 16 29.57 -23.19 -17.80
N SER A 17 29.33 -22.02 -18.40
CA SER A 17 29.03 -20.80 -17.67
C SER A 17 27.78 -21.06 -16.84
N LEU A 18 27.94 -21.19 -15.53
CA LEU A 18 26.85 -21.03 -14.58
C LEU A 18 26.40 -19.57 -14.71
N SER A 19 25.42 -19.32 -15.56
CA SER A 19 24.66 -18.08 -15.54
C SER A 19 24.00 -18.02 -14.17
N THR A 20 24.61 -17.29 -13.23
CA THR A 20 23.91 -16.83 -12.03
C THR A 20 22.76 -15.98 -12.53
N VAL A 21 21.55 -16.55 -12.54
CA VAL A 21 20.33 -15.76 -12.60
C VAL A 21 20.45 -14.83 -11.40
N THR A 22 20.75 -13.56 -11.65
CA THR A 22 20.59 -12.51 -10.66
C THR A 22 19.09 -12.55 -10.36
N SER A 23 18.73 -13.21 -9.26
CA SER A 23 17.35 -13.16 -8.77
C SER A 23 17.06 -11.68 -8.60
N ALA A 24 16.05 -11.20 -9.34
CA ALA A 24 15.54 -9.86 -9.20
C ALA A 24 15.27 -9.65 -7.70
N ALA A 25 16.11 -8.85 -7.01
CA ALA A 25 16.23 -8.86 -5.55
C ALA A 25 14.84 -8.71 -4.91
N CYS A 26 14.31 -9.81 -4.37
CA CYS A 26 13.00 -9.80 -3.73
C CYS A 26 13.06 -8.96 -2.46
N TRP A 27 11.91 -8.48 -2.00
CA TRP A 27 11.82 -7.87 -0.69
C TRP A 27 12.13 -8.89 0.40
N GLU A 28 12.90 -8.47 1.39
CA GLU A 28 13.15 -9.26 2.58
C GLU A 28 11.90 -9.26 3.47
N ALA A 29 11.69 -10.31 4.27
CA ALA A 29 10.53 -10.41 5.16
C ALA A 29 10.37 -9.19 6.09
N ARG A 30 11.49 -8.63 6.55
CA ARG A 30 11.50 -7.42 7.39
C ARG A 30 11.07 -6.17 6.61
N GLU A 31 11.39 -6.09 5.33
CA GLU A 31 11.00 -4.99 4.45
C GLU A 31 9.49 -5.03 4.17
N ILE A 32 8.95 -6.22 3.96
CA ILE A 32 7.51 -6.45 3.81
C ILE A 32 6.78 -6.01 5.08
N ALA A 33 7.18 -6.52 6.24
CA ALA A 33 6.58 -6.12 7.52
C ALA A 33 6.68 -4.60 7.76
N SER A 34 7.77 -3.97 7.33
CA SER A 34 7.94 -2.53 7.46
C SER A 34 7.02 -1.73 6.54
N ALA A 35 6.78 -2.19 5.31
CA ALA A 35 5.78 -1.58 4.44
C ALA A 35 4.35 -1.78 4.95
N GLU A 36 4.02 -2.94 5.53
CA GLU A 36 2.72 -3.18 6.18
C GLU A 36 2.51 -2.20 7.34
N VAL A 37 3.52 -2.01 8.19
CA VAL A 37 3.47 -1.01 9.27
C VAL A 37 3.30 0.41 8.72
N ARG A 38 3.99 0.76 7.64
CA ARG A 38 3.85 2.09 7.01
C ARG A 38 2.47 2.30 6.38
N TYR A 39 1.92 1.26 5.73
CA TYR A 39 0.56 1.23 5.22
C TYR A 39 -0.43 1.49 6.36
N TYR A 40 -0.31 0.69 7.44
CA TYR A 40 -1.15 0.78 8.63
C TYR A 40 -1.11 2.18 9.26
N GLN A 41 0.08 2.71 9.51
CA GLN A 41 0.24 4.06 10.08
C GLN A 41 -0.40 5.12 9.19
N SER A 42 -0.20 5.05 7.87
CA SER A 42 -0.77 6.01 6.92
C SER A 42 -2.30 5.96 6.91
N MET A 43 -2.88 4.76 7.01
CA MET A 43 -4.33 4.57 7.15
C MET A 43 -4.86 5.27 8.40
N LEU A 44 -4.24 4.99 9.55
CA LEU A 44 -4.63 5.57 10.83
C LEU A 44 -4.54 7.09 10.82
N MET A 45 -3.44 7.62 10.28
CA MET A 45 -3.20 9.06 10.18
C MET A 45 -4.24 9.76 9.31
N VAL A 46 -4.38 9.34 8.05
CA VAL A 46 -5.30 9.98 7.09
C VAL A 46 -6.74 9.78 7.53
N GLY A 47 -7.07 8.60 8.03
CA GLY A 47 -8.38 8.32 8.57
C GLY A 47 -8.74 9.23 9.75
N THR A 48 -7.80 9.47 10.67
CA THR A 48 -7.99 10.37 11.82
C THR A 48 -8.39 11.76 11.32
N LEU A 49 -7.66 12.31 10.33
CA LEU A 49 -7.95 13.61 9.74
C LEU A 49 -9.34 13.68 9.10
N LYS A 50 -9.77 12.59 8.44
CA LYS A 50 -11.08 12.49 7.80
C LYS A 50 -12.23 12.36 8.80
N CYS A 51 -11.99 11.69 9.93
CA CYS A 51 -13.04 11.29 10.87
C CYS A 51 -13.13 12.15 12.13
N ARG A 52 -12.17 13.07 12.38
CA ARG A 52 -12.10 13.93 13.58
C ARG A 52 -13.34 14.76 13.89
N THR A 53 -14.19 15.05 12.90
CA THR A 53 -15.44 15.80 13.13
C THR A 53 -16.56 14.93 13.71
N GLY A 54 -16.49 13.60 13.54
CA GLY A 54 -17.51 12.64 13.97
C GLY A 54 -17.19 11.88 15.25
N ASP A 55 -15.92 11.82 15.66
CA ASP A 55 -15.48 11.19 16.91
C ASP A 55 -14.41 12.07 17.58
N ARG A 56 -14.73 12.58 18.78
CA ARG A 56 -13.87 13.50 19.54
C ARG A 56 -12.61 12.85 20.13
N TYR A 57 -12.55 11.52 20.23
CA TYR A 57 -11.44 10.80 20.84
C TYR A 57 -10.44 10.28 19.80
N ILE A 58 -10.80 10.31 18.52
CA ILE A 58 -10.01 9.67 17.48
C ILE A 58 -8.60 10.27 17.33
N GLU A 59 -8.48 11.59 17.51
CA GLU A 59 -7.20 12.28 17.48
C GLU A 59 -6.35 11.98 18.72
N GLU A 60 -6.98 11.85 19.89
CA GLU A 60 -6.30 11.47 21.13
C GLU A 60 -5.76 10.03 21.05
N ASP A 61 -6.57 9.10 20.57
CA ASP A 61 -6.19 7.69 20.39
C ASP A 61 -5.03 7.56 19.38
N TYR A 62 -5.08 8.32 18.27
CA TYR A 62 -3.99 8.35 17.29
C TYR A 62 -2.69 8.89 17.88
N ASN A 63 -2.74 10.02 18.58
CA ASN A 63 -1.54 10.62 19.20
C ASN A 63 -0.94 9.67 20.24
N ARG A 64 -1.77 9.05 21.08
CA ARG A 64 -1.31 8.05 22.06
C ARG A 64 -0.63 6.86 21.38
N PHE A 65 -1.21 6.35 20.29
CA PHE A 65 -0.61 5.29 19.49
C PHE A 65 0.77 5.69 18.93
N VAL A 66 0.88 6.87 18.30
CA VAL A 66 2.14 7.34 17.72
C VAL A 66 3.20 7.56 18.79
N ASP A 67 2.83 8.14 19.93
CA ASP A 67 3.78 8.44 21.00
C ASP A 67 4.34 7.16 21.64
N GLN A 68 3.49 6.16 21.92
CA GLN A 68 3.98 4.90 22.49
C GLN A 68 4.76 4.04 21.49
N ALA A 69 4.38 4.08 20.20
CA ALA A 69 4.99 3.24 19.17
C ALA A 69 6.16 3.91 18.43
N ARG A 70 6.54 5.14 18.81
CA ARG A 70 7.48 5.98 18.05
C ARG A 70 8.75 5.25 17.62
N GLU A 71 9.44 4.60 18.55
CA GLU A 71 10.70 3.90 18.26
C GLU A 71 10.52 2.75 17.25
N VAL A 72 9.42 2.01 17.37
CA VAL A 72 9.09 0.89 16.47
C VAL A 72 8.68 1.42 15.09
N LEU A 73 7.87 2.48 15.04
CA LEU A 73 7.49 3.14 13.79
C LEU A 73 8.71 3.69 13.05
N ASP A 74 9.64 4.33 13.76
CA ASP A 74 10.87 4.86 13.18
C ASP A 74 11.79 3.75 12.65
N ASP A 75 11.89 2.61 13.34
CA ASP A 75 12.69 1.47 12.88
C ASP A 75 12.15 0.84 11.59
N HIS A 76 10.85 0.62 11.53
CA HIS A 76 10.19 0.17 10.30
C HIS A 76 10.33 1.21 9.19
N ASN A 77 10.20 2.50 9.51
CA ASN A 77 10.35 3.57 8.54
C ASN A 77 11.76 3.61 7.92
N ARG A 78 12.81 3.47 8.75
CA ARG A 78 14.19 3.36 8.26
C ARG A 78 14.37 2.14 7.38
N THR A 79 13.87 0.98 7.81
CA THR A 79 14.01 -0.27 7.06
C THR A 79 13.43 -0.15 5.65
N ILE A 80 12.23 0.40 5.52
CA ILE A 80 11.61 0.56 4.19
C ILE A 80 12.30 1.63 3.35
N ARG A 81 12.76 2.73 3.97
CA ARG A 81 13.54 3.77 3.29
C ARG A 81 14.87 3.23 2.77
N ASP A 82 15.60 2.47 3.58
CA ASP A 82 16.87 1.85 3.22
C ASP A 82 16.71 0.87 2.05
N ARG A 83 15.56 0.20 1.94
CA ARG A 83 15.23 -0.60 0.76
C ARG A 83 15.19 0.23 -0.52
N PHE A 84 14.45 1.35 -0.51
CA PHE A 84 14.38 2.23 -1.68
C PHE A 84 15.76 2.80 -2.03
N LEU A 85 16.54 3.20 -1.02
CA LEU A 85 17.92 3.67 -1.21
C LEU A 85 18.83 2.60 -1.81
N ARG A 86 18.70 1.34 -1.38
CA ARG A 86 19.48 0.23 -1.93
C ARG A 86 19.12 -0.07 -3.38
N ASP A 87 17.84 0.01 -3.73
CA ASP A 87 17.36 -0.37 -5.06
C ASP A 87 17.52 0.72 -6.13
N TYR A 88 17.44 1.99 -5.74
CA TYR A 88 17.41 3.13 -6.65
C TYR A 88 18.58 4.11 -6.44
N GLY A 89 19.36 3.97 -5.36
CA GLY A 89 20.44 4.90 -5.00
C GLY A 89 19.96 6.06 -4.14
N LEU A 90 20.87 6.96 -3.76
CA LEU A 90 20.59 7.99 -2.74
C LEU A 90 19.53 9.01 -3.15
N TYR A 91 19.56 9.51 -4.38
CA TYR A 91 18.62 10.56 -4.83
C TYR A 91 17.29 9.96 -5.29
N ASP A 92 17.36 9.01 -6.23
CA ASP A 92 16.15 8.38 -6.78
C ASP A 92 15.44 7.50 -5.73
N GLY A 93 16.17 6.95 -4.76
CA GLY A 93 15.59 6.19 -3.65
C GLY A 93 14.72 7.03 -2.72
N GLU A 94 15.15 8.26 -2.39
CA GLU A 94 14.33 9.18 -1.59
C GLU A 94 13.06 9.58 -2.34
N ASP A 95 13.17 9.97 -3.61
CA ASP A 95 12.00 10.33 -4.43
C ASP A 95 11.03 9.14 -4.59
N MET A 96 11.54 7.91 -4.76
CA MET A 96 10.70 6.71 -4.84
C MET A 96 10.02 6.39 -3.50
N TYR A 97 10.71 6.56 -2.38
CA TYR A 97 10.13 6.40 -1.05
C TYR A 97 9.06 7.47 -0.78
N ASP A 98 9.32 8.73 -1.11
CA ASP A 98 8.35 9.82 -0.96
C ASP A 98 7.08 9.54 -1.78
N ARG A 99 7.23 9.16 -3.06
CA ARG A 99 6.11 8.77 -3.93
C ARG A 99 5.30 7.61 -3.36
N PHE A 100 5.98 6.61 -2.79
CA PHE A 100 5.32 5.52 -2.11
C PHE A 100 4.46 6.02 -0.94
N THR A 101 4.99 6.88 -0.07
CA THR A 101 4.22 7.41 1.08
C THR A 101 3.08 8.34 0.65
N THR A 102 3.29 9.20 -0.36
CA THR A 102 2.24 10.05 -0.92
C THR A 102 1.11 9.22 -1.52
N ARG A 103 1.44 8.13 -2.23
CA ARG A 103 0.42 7.23 -2.78
C ARG A 103 -0.44 6.61 -1.68
N LEU A 104 0.18 6.07 -0.64
CA LEU A 104 -0.55 5.52 0.51
C LEU A 104 -1.54 6.56 1.06
N ALA A 105 -1.09 7.79 1.30
CA ALA A 105 -1.95 8.83 1.83
C ALA A 105 -3.15 9.14 0.91
N ASN A 106 -2.92 9.19 -0.40
CA ASN A 106 -3.97 9.43 -1.40
C ASN A 106 -4.97 8.26 -1.48
N ASP A 107 -4.49 7.02 -1.44
CA ASP A 107 -5.32 5.82 -1.49
C ASP A 107 -6.29 5.78 -0.30
N PHE A 108 -5.80 6.07 0.91
CA PHE A 108 -6.67 6.16 2.08
C PHE A 108 -7.59 7.38 2.05
N ALA A 109 -7.13 8.51 1.52
CA ALA A 109 -7.97 9.69 1.39
C ALA A 109 -9.16 9.45 0.44
N ALA A 110 -8.96 8.64 -0.61
CA ALA A 110 -10.01 8.20 -1.54
C ALA A 110 -10.94 7.14 -0.93
N GLY A 111 -10.38 6.22 -0.14
CA GLY A 111 -11.16 5.14 0.50
C GLY A 111 -11.96 5.56 1.73
N ALA A 112 -11.71 6.74 2.30
CA ALA A 112 -12.29 7.20 3.56
C ALA A 112 -13.79 7.55 3.49
N ASP A 113 -14.34 7.76 2.30
CA ASP A 113 -15.77 8.11 2.11
C ASP A 113 -16.70 6.89 2.19
N ARG A 114 -16.14 5.67 2.34
CA ARG A 114 -16.92 4.44 2.48
C ARG A 114 -17.76 4.45 3.76
N GLN A 115 -18.98 3.94 3.66
CA GLN A 115 -19.85 3.78 4.82
C GLN A 115 -19.19 2.92 5.89
N GLY A 116 -19.27 3.34 7.15
CA GLY A 116 -18.70 2.60 8.28
C GLY A 116 -17.21 2.85 8.53
N PHE A 117 -16.48 3.45 7.59
CA PHE A 117 -15.03 3.67 7.68
C PHE A 117 -14.61 4.33 9.01
N CYS A 118 -15.22 5.46 9.38
CA CYS A 118 -14.84 6.16 10.61
C CYS A 118 -15.10 5.35 11.90
N ARG A 119 -16.15 4.51 11.90
CA ARG A 119 -16.45 3.66 13.06
C ARG A 119 -15.44 2.53 13.19
N GLU A 120 -15.09 1.89 12.07
CA GLU A 120 -14.06 0.84 12.02
C GLU A 120 -12.69 1.40 12.41
N LEU A 121 -12.32 2.55 11.84
CA LEU A 121 -11.09 3.25 12.16
C LEU A 121 -10.99 3.62 13.64
N ALA A 122 -12.06 4.16 14.24
CA ALA A 122 -12.07 4.48 15.66
C ALA A 122 -11.91 3.23 16.54
N ALA A 123 -12.49 2.10 16.17
CA ALA A 123 -12.26 0.84 16.87
C ALA A 123 -10.80 0.37 16.78
N LEU A 124 -10.22 0.47 15.58
CA LEU A 124 -8.83 0.10 15.32
C LEU A 124 -7.83 1.01 16.06
N LEU A 125 -8.10 2.31 16.11
CA LEU A 125 -7.29 3.27 16.87
C LEU A 125 -7.33 3.00 18.36
N ARG A 126 -8.49 2.68 18.94
CA ARG A 126 -8.60 2.30 20.36
C ARG A 126 -7.78 1.06 20.67
N ILE A 127 -7.85 0.04 19.81
CA ILE A 127 -7.01 -1.16 19.94
C ILE A 127 -5.54 -0.75 19.92
N SER A 128 -5.12 -0.03 18.87
CA SER A 128 -3.73 0.42 18.68
C SER A 128 -3.20 1.26 19.84
N ALA A 129 -4.02 2.16 20.38
CA ALA A 129 -3.69 3.04 21.50
C ALA A 129 -3.58 2.29 22.83
N SER A 130 -4.13 1.08 22.92
CA SER A 130 -4.07 0.20 24.10
C SER A 130 -3.06 -0.95 23.98
N SER A 131 -2.53 -1.17 22.78
CA SER A 131 -1.59 -2.26 22.47
C SER A 131 -0.16 -1.93 22.87
N HIS A 132 0.65 -2.98 23.09
CA HIS A 132 2.08 -2.80 23.35
C HIS A 132 2.78 -2.36 22.05
N PRO A 133 3.80 -1.48 22.11
CA PRO A 133 4.52 -1.00 20.92
C PRO A 133 5.08 -2.11 20.01
N GLN A 134 5.45 -3.24 20.61
CA GLN A 134 6.00 -4.40 19.88
C GLN A 134 4.95 -5.19 19.08
N ASP A 135 3.66 -4.93 19.31
CA ASP A 135 2.56 -5.62 18.63
C ASP A 135 2.13 -4.91 17.33
N VAL A 136 2.72 -3.75 17.01
CA VAL A 136 2.32 -2.92 15.86
C VAL A 136 2.46 -3.67 14.54
N ALA A 137 3.52 -4.46 14.35
CA ALA A 137 3.68 -5.27 13.14
C ALA A 137 2.59 -6.35 13.01
N VAL A 138 2.19 -6.96 14.12
CA VAL A 138 1.11 -7.97 14.15
C VAL A 138 -0.24 -7.33 13.83
N LEU A 139 -0.51 -6.16 14.40
CA LEU A 139 -1.73 -5.39 14.08
C LEU A 139 -1.75 -4.96 12.62
N ALA A 140 -0.63 -4.46 12.10
CA ALA A 140 -0.51 -4.07 10.71
C ALA A 140 -0.78 -5.25 9.77
N GLN A 141 -0.20 -6.42 10.05
CA GLN A 141 -0.43 -7.65 9.29
C GLN A 141 -1.90 -8.05 9.28
N ALA A 142 -2.56 -8.05 10.45
CA ALA A 142 -3.97 -8.40 10.55
C ALA A 142 -4.89 -7.48 9.73
N VAL A 143 -4.49 -6.24 9.49
CA VAL A 143 -5.23 -5.29 8.65
C VAL A 143 -4.87 -5.43 7.16
N VAL A 144 -3.61 -5.75 6.85
CA VAL A 144 -3.10 -5.80 5.48
C VAL A 144 -3.37 -7.15 4.80
N ASP A 145 -3.72 -8.19 5.53
CA ASP A 145 -4.02 -9.52 4.98
C ASP A 145 -5.15 -9.52 3.92
N ASP A 146 -6.01 -8.50 3.91
CA ASP A 146 -7.06 -8.30 2.91
C ASP A 146 -6.63 -7.49 1.66
N LEU A 147 -5.33 -7.16 1.53
CA LEU A 147 -4.83 -6.24 0.50
C LEU A 147 -3.82 -6.87 -0.47
N PRO A 148 -3.79 -6.38 -1.73
CA PRO A 148 -2.90 -6.89 -2.79
C PRO A 148 -1.41 -6.48 -2.62
N LEU A 149 -0.96 -6.17 -1.39
CA LEU A 149 0.48 -5.99 -1.11
C LEU A 149 1.25 -7.33 -1.06
N ARG A 150 0.54 -8.46 -1.08
CA ARG A 150 1.13 -9.81 -0.91
C ARG A 150 1.52 -10.53 -2.21
N ASP A 151 1.32 -9.93 -3.39
CA ASP A 151 1.93 -10.50 -4.60
C ASP A 151 3.46 -10.43 -4.48
N PRO A 152 4.19 -11.48 -4.91
CA PRO A 152 5.60 -11.63 -4.58
C PRO A 152 6.37 -10.44 -5.14
N LEU A 153 6.81 -9.56 -4.23
CA LEU A 153 7.61 -8.36 -4.48
C LEU A 153 9.05 -8.72 -4.89
N CYS A 154 9.19 -9.74 -5.75
CA CYS A 154 10.36 -9.99 -6.57
C CYS A 154 10.28 -9.09 -7.80
N ARG A 155 11.42 -8.51 -8.18
CA ARG A 155 11.57 -7.32 -9.05
C ARG A 155 11.06 -7.47 -10.51
N ASP A 156 10.46 -8.60 -10.88
CA ASP A 156 9.81 -8.80 -12.19
C ASP A 156 8.29 -8.65 -12.14
N GLU A 157 7.63 -9.12 -11.08
CA GLU A 157 6.20 -8.84 -10.85
C GLU A 157 6.02 -7.49 -10.17
N GLY A 158 6.89 -7.09 -9.25
CA GLY A 158 6.77 -5.77 -8.58
C GLY A 158 6.91 -4.58 -9.53
N ARG A 159 7.67 -4.70 -10.63
CA ARG A 159 7.80 -3.63 -11.62
C ARG A 159 6.64 -3.61 -12.61
N HIS A 160 6.05 -4.76 -12.93
CA HIS A 160 4.84 -4.84 -13.74
C HIS A 160 3.61 -4.51 -12.90
N ALA A 161 3.39 -5.12 -11.72
CA ALA A 161 2.34 -4.74 -10.78
C ALA A 161 2.40 -3.27 -10.38
N TYR A 162 3.57 -2.71 -10.06
CA TYR A 162 3.65 -1.26 -9.79
C TYR A 162 3.43 -0.41 -11.04
N ARG A 163 3.92 -0.82 -12.23
CA ARG A 163 3.75 -0.08 -13.49
C ARG A 163 2.34 -0.21 -14.08
N GLU A 164 1.70 -1.36 -13.94
CA GLU A 164 0.37 -1.74 -14.42
C GLU A 164 -0.70 -1.25 -13.43
N ALA A 165 -0.48 -1.36 -12.12
CA ALA A 165 -1.25 -0.61 -11.13
C ALA A 165 -0.99 0.89 -11.17
N SER A 166 0.10 1.38 -11.77
CA SER A 166 0.25 2.82 -12.06
C SER A 166 -0.26 3.25 -13.43
N ALA A 167 -0.35 2.33 -14.41
CA ALA A 167 -0.85 2.60 -15.75
C ALA A 167 -2.37 2.49 -15.83
N CYS A 168 -3.00 1.67 -14.98
CA CYS A 168 -4.44 1.72 -14.74
C CYS A 168 -4.87 2.93 -13.89
N PHE A 169 -3.90 3.66 -13.30
CA PHE A 169 -4.12 4.79 -12.41
C PHE A 169 -3.23 5.97 -12.79
N GLU A 170 -3.17 6.25 -14.09
CA GLU A 170 -2.74 7.56 -14.56
C GLU A 170 -3.52 8.61 -13.75
N PRO A 171 -2.84 9.55 -13.07
CA PRO A 171 -3.52 10.52 -12.23
C PRO A 171 -4.58 11.20 -13.08
N ALA A 172 -5.83 11.19 -12.62
CA ALA A 172 -6.87 12.01 -13.24
C ALA A 172 -6.27 13.41 -13.46
N PRO A 173 -6.40 13.99 -14.67
CA PRO A 173 -5.79 15.27 -14.98
C PRO A 173 -6.12 16.24 -13.85
N PRO A 174 -5.14 17.04 -13.39
CA PRO A 174 -5.27 17.80 -12.16
C PRO A 174 -6.59 18.54 -12.18
N ARG A 175 -7.54 18.11 -11.33
CA ARG A 175 -8.72 18.94 -11.07
C ARG A 175 -8.18 20.26 -10.58
N ALA A 176 -8.66 21.35 -11.19
CA ALA A 176 -8.29 22.71 -10.83
C ALA A 176 -8.21 22.80 -9.30
N ALA A 177 -7.04 23.18 -8.80
CA ALA A 177 -6.75 23.20 -7.38
C ALA A 177 -7.90 23.95 -6.66
N PRO A 178 -8.54 23.37 -5.63
CA PRO A 178 -9.41 24.15 -4.79
C PRO A 178 -8.62 25.35 -4.25
N PRO A 179 -9.24 26.54 -4.13
CA PRO A 179 -8.55 27.73 -3.65
C PRO A 179 -7.87 27.40 -2.33
N GLN A 180 -6.55 27.61 -2.27
CA GLN A 180 -5.76 27.41 -1.07
C GLN A 180 -6.41 28.20 0.07
N PRO A 181 -6.76 27.57 1.20
CA PRO A 181 -7.13 28.30 2.40
C PRO A 181 -6.00 29.26 2.76
N ALA A 182 -6.35 30.52 3.01
CA ALA A 182 -5.40 31.54 3.43
C ALA A 182 -4.56 31.04 4.61
N ALA A 183 -3.24 31.29 4.54
CA ALA A 183 -2.30 30.87 5.55
C ALA A 183 -2.76 31.31 6.97
N PRO A 184 -2.76 30.41 7.96
CA PRO A 184 -3.04 30.79 9.34
C PRO A 184 -1.96 31.73 9.87
N ALA A 185 -2.39 32.76 10.60
CA ALA A 185 -1.51 33.72 11.26
C ALA A 185 -0.55 33.02 12.26
N PRO A 186 0.65 33.57 12.47
CA PRO A 186 1.65 32.98 13.38
C PRO A 186 1.11 32.93 14.81
N VAL A 187 1.07 31.72 15.37
CA VAL A 187 0.73 31.48 16.78
C VAL A 187 2.01 31.61 17.59
N SER A 188 2.02 32.52 18.57
CA SER A 188 3.14 32.74 19.48
C SER A 188 3.46 31.48 20.28
N ALA A 189 4.75 31.16 20.35
CA ALA A 189 5.29 30.08 21.17
C ALA A 189 5.17 30.43 22.65
N ASP A 190 4.45 29.61 23.40
CA ASP A 190 4.52 29.59 24.87
C ASP A 190 5.28 28.35 25.35
N LYS A 191 5.96 28.54 26.47
CA LYS A 191 7.03 27.71 27.07
C LYS A 191 6.51 26.35 27.59
N PRO A 192 7.26 25.24 27.47
CA PRO A 192 6.85 23.97 28.09
C PRO A 192 7.19 23.95 29.58
N GLU A 193 6.17 23.70 30.41
CA GLU A 193 6.33 23.24 31.80
C GLU A 193 6.66 21.75 31.80
N THR A 194 7.73 21.41 32.51
CA THR A 194 8.20 20.04 32.77
C THR A 194 7.44 19.47 33.96
N ASP A 195 6.48 18.57 33.72
CA ASP A 195 5.92 17.73 34.78
C ASP A 195 6.53 16.32 34.75
N THR A 196 7.18 16.01 35.88
CA THR A 196 7.79 14.72 36.16
C THR A 196 6.72 13.78 36.67
N MET A 197 6.39 12.72 35.92
CA MET A 197 5.62 11.59 36.47
C MET A 197 6.41 10.31 36.29
N SER A 198 7.20 10.00 37.32
CA SER A 198 7.89 8.74 37.51
C SER A 198 7.00 7.84 38.36
N GLY A 199 6.55 6.73 37.80
CA GLY A 199 5.90 5.64 38.53
C GLY A 199 6.37 4.31 37.93
N PRO A 200 6.79 3.33 38.74
CA PRO A 200 7.27 2.05 38.22
C PRO A 200 6.09 1.26 37.64
N ALA A 201 6.13 1.03 36.32
CA ALA A 201 5.25 0.06 35.67
C ALA A 201 5.57 -1.33 36.23
N ALA A 202 4.60 -1.92 36.92
CA ALA A 202 4.66 -3.33 37.30
C ALA A 202 4.80 -4.19 36.04
N PRO A 203 5.54 -5.32 36.08
CA PRO A 203 5.62 -6.23 34.95
C PRO A 203 4.22 -6.78 34.67
N LEU A 204 3.62 -6.34 33.57
CA LEU A 204 2.43 -6.96 33.03
C LEU A 204 2.85 -8.36 32.56
N ASP A 205 2.31 -9.39 33.20
CA ASP A 205 2.47 -10.78 32.79
C ASP A 205 2.01 -10.91 31.33
N ARG A 206 2.99 -10.98 30.42
CA ARG A 206 2.81 -11.04 28.96
C ARG A 206 1.84 -12.16 28.56
N GLU A 207 1.90 -13.27 29.28
CA GLU A 207 1.02 -14.42 29.09
C GLU A 207 -0.44 -14.10 29.43
N ALA A 208 -0.68 -13.36 30.51
CA ALA A 208 -2.02 -12.92 30.89
C ALA A 208 -2.57 -11.83 29.94
N ALA A 209 -1.70 -11.05 29.29
CA ALA A 209 -2.09 -10.08 28.26
C ALA A 209 -2.49 -10.79 26.95
N MET A 210 -1.72 -11.79 26.51
CA MET A 210 -2.06 -12.60 25.34
C MET A 210 -3.35 -13.41 25.54
N ASP A 211 -3.56 -13.99 26.72
CA ASP A 211 -4.80 -14.73 27.03
C ASP A 211 -6.04 -13.80 27.01
N ARG A 212 -5.90 -12.57 27.49
CA ARG A 212 -6.96 -11.55 27.40
C ARG A 212 -7.24 -11.13 25.96
N ALA A 213 -6.21 -10.96 25.13
CA ALA A 213 -6.37 -10.63 23.72
C ALA A 213 -7.05 -11.78 22.95
N LEU A 214 -6.66 -13.02 23.19
CA LEU A 214 -7.27 -14.19 22.56
C LEU A 214 -8.75 -14.35 22.95
N LYS A 215 -9.09 -14.11 24.23
CA LYS A 215 -10.48 -14.12 24.69
C LYS A 215 -11.31 -13.01 24.05
N ALA A 216 -10.76 -11.80 23.95
CA ALA A 216 -11.43 -10.67 23.30
C ALA A 216 -11.70 -10.92 21.81
N LEU A 217 -10.71 -11.46 21.09
CA LEU A 217 -10.87 -11.86 19.67
C LEU A 217 -11.90 -12.98 19.50
N THR A 218 -11.90 -13.97 20.40
CA THR A 218 -12.90 -15.06 20.39
C THR A 218 -14.31 -14.52 20.59
N ALA A 219 -14.51 -13.64 21.59
CA ALA A 219 -15.80 -13.02 21.86
C ALA A 219 -16.28 -12.14 20.69
N ALA A 220 -15.37 -11.41 20.03
CA ALA A 220 -15.69 -10.62 18.85
C ALA A 220 -16.11 -11.51 17.67
N ALA A 221 -15.44 -12.65 17.45
CA ALA A 221 -15.81 -13.60 16.42
C ALA A 221 -17.20 -14.24 16.68
N GLU A 222 -17.54 -14.52 17.94
CA GLU A 222 -18.88 -15.00 18.32
C GLU A 222 -19.95 -13.93 18.10
N ALA A 223 -19.66 -12.66 18.45
CA ALA A 223 -20.57 -11.55 18.20
C ALA A 223 -20.85 -11.35 16.71
N LEU A 224 -19.84 -11.51 15.84
CA LEU A 224 -20.01 -11.44 14.38
C LEU A 224 -20.86 -12.59 13.83
N ARG A 225 -20.73 -13.80 14.39
CA ARG A 225 -21.58 -14.94 14.03
C ARG A 225 -23.03 -14.79 14.48
N ALA A 226 -23.26 -14.00 15.54
CA ALA A 226 -24.60 -13.72 16.06
C ALA A 226 -25.35 -12.64 15.25
N VAL A 227 -24.68 -11.94 14.33
CA VAL A 227 -25.35 -11.01 13.42
C VAL A 227 -26.17 -11.82 12.42
N PRO A 228 -27.52 -11.72 12.42
CA PRO A 228 -28.33 -12.43 11.45
C PRO A 228 -27.96 -11.96 10.04
N PRO A 229 -28.01 -12.87 9.03
CA PRO A 229 -27.75 -12.48 7.65
C PRO A 229 -28.65 -11.32 7.27
N ALA A 230 -28.07 -10.33 6.58
CA ALA A 230 -28.84 -9.21 6.07
C ALA A 230 -30.06 -9.77 5.29
N PRO A 231 -31.26 -9.21 5.49
CA PRO A 231 -32.42 -9.65 4.75
C PRO A 231 -32.11 -9.57 3.24
N PRO A 232 -32.60 -10.52 2.43
CA PRO A 232 -32.39 -10.48 0.99
C PRO A 232 -32.86 -9.10 0.49
N ALA A 233 -32.00 -8.44 -0.29
CA ALA A 233 -32.33 -7.17 -0.90
C ALA A 233 -33.66 -7.34 -1.64
N SER A 234 -34.68 -6.60 -1.22
CA SER A 234 -35.98 -6.57 -1.88
C SER A 234 -35.74 -6.29 -3.36
N GLU A 235 -36.17 -7.21 -4.22
CA GLU A 235 -36.07 -7.09 -5.67
C GLU A 235 -36.52 -5.69 -6.08
N ALA A 236 -35.59 -4.89 -6.59
CA ALA A 236 -35.92 -3.65 -7.23
C ALA A 236 -36.87 -3.97 -8.42
N PRO A 237 -37.93 -3.20 -8.63
CA PRO A 237 -38.86 -3.44 -9.74
C PRO A 237 -38.08 -3.43 -11.06
N VAL A 238 -38.15 -4.54 -11.78
CA VAL A 238 -37.65 -4.69 -13.15
C VAL A 238 -38.27 -3.59 -14.00
N ARG A 239 -37.43 -2.65 -14.44
CA ARG A 239 -37.81 -1.62 -15.41
C ARG A 239 -37.85 -2.31 -16.77
N SER A 240 -39.05 -2.46 -17.33
CA SER A 240 -39.25 -2.94 -18.70
C SER A 240 -38.55 -2.00 -19.68
N GLU A 241 -37.42 -2.42 -20.24
CA GLU A 241 -36.73 -1.77 -21.35
C GLU A 241 -37.36 -2.25 -22.67
N ASP A 242 -38.58 -1.78 -22.97
CA ASP A 242 -39.12 -1.77 -24.34
C ASP A 242 -38.54 -0.56 -25.10
N GLY A 243 -37.24 -0.62 -25.37
CA GLY A 243 -36.52 0.38 -26.16
C GLY A 243 -35.79 -0.31 -27.30
N ASP A 244 -36.32 -0.15 -28.52
CA ASP A 244 -35.72 -0.59 -29.78
C ASP A 244 -34.23 -0.18 -29.84
N PRO A 245 -33.29 -1.11 -30.09
CA PRO A 245 -31.89 -0.75 -30.26
C PRO A 245 -31.71 0.07 -31.55
N PRO A 246 -30.99 1.20 -31.54
CA PRO A 246 -30.67 1.90 -32.77
C PRO A 246 -29.82 1.00 -33.67
N ALA A 247 -30.16 1.02 -34.96
CA ALA A 247 -29.53 0.23 -36.01
C ALA A 247 -27.99 0.31 -35.94
N ARG A 248 -27.35 -0.87 -35.84
CA ARG A 248 -25.90 -1.01 -35.99
C ARG A 248 -25.52 -0.55 -37.40
N GLU A 249 -24.73 0.51 -37.46
CA GLU A 249 -23.97 0.88 -38.65
C GLU A 249 -23.08 -0.30 -39.09
N PRO A 250 -22.98 -0.61 -40.40
CA PRO A 250 -22.13 -1.70 -40.87
C PRO A 250 -20.66 -1.36 -40.62
N ALA A 251 -19.96 -2.29 -39.98
CA ALA A 251 -18.54 -2.23 -39.73
C ALA A 251 -17.77 -1.94 -41.02
N ARG A 252 -17.00 -0.84 -41.03
CA ARG A 252 -16.03 -0.54 -42.08
C ARG A 252 -14.93 -1.61 -42.04
N GLU A 253 -14.78 -2.33 -43.14
CA GLU A 253 -13.69 -3.25 -43.40
C GLU A 253 -12.36 -2.48 -43.41
N ILE A 254 -11.53 -2.72 -42.38
CA ILE A 254 -10.17 -2.18 -42.31
C ILE A 254 -9.29 -3.03 -43.22
N VAL A 255 -9.03 -2.54 -44.43
CA VAL A 255 -8.07 -3.16 -45.36
C VAL A 255 -6.66 -2.89 -44.84
N MET A 256 -6.01 -3.95 -44.34
CA MET A 256 -4.61 -3.96 -43.96
C MET A 256 -3.75 -4.08 -45.24
N ILE A 257 -3.06 -3.00 -45.61
CA ILE A 257 -1.97 -3.06 -46.60
C ILE A 257 -0.67 -2.82 -45.84
N ASP A 258 0.28 -3.77 -45.91
CA ASP A 258 1.61 -3.71 -45.30
C ASP A 258 1.67 -3.50 -43.76
N GLY A 259 0.64 -3.95 -43.03
CA GLY A 259 0.72 -4.09 -41.56
C GLY A 259 0.73 -2.78 -40.75
N ILE A 260 0.35 -1.64 -41.34
CA ILE A 260 0.26 -0.35 -40.63
C ILE A 260 -1.17 0.22 -40.76
N PRO A 261 -1.88 0.49 -39.65
CA PRO A 261 -3.21 1.11 -39.69
C PRO A 261 -3.13 2.56 -40.20
N THR A 262 -3.93 2.89 -41.22
CA THR A 262 -3.83 4.11 -42.04
C THR A 262 -4.27 5.41 -41.34
N ASP A 263 -4.76 5.36 -40.10
CA ASP A 263 -5.36 6.50 -39.39
C ASP A 263 -4.35 7.40 -38.65
N GLN A 264 -3.04 7.12 -38.77
CA GLN A 264 -1.98 7.91 -38.11
C GLN A 264 -1.02 8.63 -39.06
N ARG A 265 -1.49 9.14 -40.21
CA ARG A 265 -0.64 10.06 -40.99
C ARG A 265 -0.72 11.47 -40.43
N PRO A 266 0.38 12.04 -39.89
CA PRO A 266 0.40 13.45 -39.53
C PRO A 266 0.33 14.30 -40.80
N ILE A 267 -0.56 15.30 -40.80
CA ILE A 267 -0.58 16.36 -41.80
C ILE A 267 0.65 17.24 -41.55
N VAL A 268 1.75 16.94 -42.24
CA VAL A 268 2.89 17.84 -42.31
C VAL A 268 2.51 18.99 -43.24
N GLY A 269 2.08 20.09 -42.62
CA GLY A 269 1.95 21.38 -43.29
C GLY A 269 3.32 21.88 -43.72
N ALA A 270 3.48 22.09 -45.02
CA ALA A 270 4.60 22.82 -45.59
C ALA A 270 4.48 24.30 -45.21
N ALA A 271 5.50 24.82 -44.53
CA ALA A 271 5.77 26.25 -44.42
C ALA A 271 7.28 26.47 -44.58
N ASN A 272 7.63 27.10 -45.71
CA ASN A 272 8.91 27.67 -46.14
C ASN A 272 10.13 26.76 -46.25
#